data_AF-A0A4Y2V1D0-F1
#
_entry.id   AF-A0A4Y2V1D0-F1
#
_cell.length_a   1.000
_cell.length_b   1.000
_cell.length_c   1.000
_cell.angle_alpha   90.00
_cell.angle_beta   90.00
_cell.angle_gamma   90.00
#
_symmetry.space_group_name_H-M   'P 1'
#
loop_
_entity.id
_entity.type
_entity.pdbx_description
1 polymer ?
#
loop_
_entity_poly.entity_id
_entity_poly.type
_entity_poly.pdbx_seq_one_letter_code
_entity_poly.pdbx_strand_id
1 'polypeptide(L)'
;GGLNNAKYRCGLPETAIVKKPKTPRQVLLRIYGPLQEDLNDIVREVATFLLLAERKLGPKLYGVFPNGRLEEFIPSRTLLSKDYKVMYPAIAREMAKFHSLDVPVRKIPDLWTAVMKKYIFKNTICLINVLY
;
A
#
# COMPACT_ATOMS: atom_id res chain seq x y z
N GLY A 1 10.15 6.94 4.61
CA GLY A 1 9.25 6.08 3.83
C GLY A 1 9.76 4.64 3.87
N GLY A 2 9.02 3.68 3.33
CA GLY A 2 9.59 2.35 3.05
C GLY A 2 10.38 2.36 1.73
N LEU A 3 11.21 1.35 1.47
CA LEU A 3 12.10 1.32 0.29
C LEU A 3 11.36 1.11 -1.04
N ASN A 4 10.17 0.52 -1.01
CA ASN A 4 9.49 0.02 -2.22
C ASN A 4 8.60 1.06 -2.93
N ASN A 5 8.35 2.21 -2.31
CA ASN A 5 7.40 3.20 -2.83
C ASN A 5 7.83 4.62 -2.47
N ALA A 6 7.79 5.53 -3.44
CA ALA A 6 7.93 6.95 -3.17
C ALA A 6 6.60 7.51 -2.64
N LYS A 7 6.67 8.38 -1.63
CA LYS A 7 5.51 8.96 -0.95
C LYS A 7 5.66 10.47 -0.87
N TYR A 8 4.66 11.19 -1.34
CA TYR A 8 4.62 12.65 -1.31
C TYR A 8 3.34 13.11 -0.60
N ARG A 9 3.49 13.93 0.44
CA ARG A 9 2.35 14.64 1.03
C ARG A 9 2.05 15.83 0.13
N CYS A 10 0.88 15.80 -0.51
CA CYS A 10 0.40 16.89 -1.36
C CYS A 10 -0.66 17.67 -0.59
N GLY A 11 -0.54 18.99 -0.56
CA GLY A 11 -1.47 19.87 0.13
C GLY A 11 -1.84 21.05 -0.74
N LEU A 12 -3.09 21.48 -0.65
CA LEU A 12 -3.51 22.75 -1.22
C LEU A 12 -2.99 23.90 -0.35
N PRO A 13 -2.55 25.03 -0.96
CA PRO A 13 -2.26 26.25 -0.22
C PRO A 13 -3.44 26.69 0.65
N GLU A 14 -3.18 27.37 1.75
CA GLU A 14 -4.22 27.89 2.65
C GLU A 14 -5.20 28.82 1.92
N THR A 15 -4.69 29.58 0.95
CA THR A 15 -5.45 30.51 0.09
C THR A 15 -6.31 29.83 -0.98
N ALA A 16 -6.16 28.52 -1.18
CA ALA A 16 -6.90 27.81 -2.23
C ALA A 16 -8.38 27.63 -1.87
N ILE A 17 -9.27 28.13 -2.73
CA ILE A 17 -10.72 27.99 -2.62
C ILE A 17 -11.12 26.61 -3.14
N VAL A 18 -11.67 25.78 -2.25
CA VAL A 18 -12.14 24.44 -2.58
C VAL A 18 -13.60 24.50 -3.01
N LYS A 19 -13.86 24.36 -4.31
CA LYS A 19 -15.22 24.45 -4.88
C LYS A 19 -16.16 23.30 -4.47
N LYS A 20 -15.63 22.13 -4.12
CA LYS A 20 -16.40 20.95 -3.73
C LYS A 20 -16.19 20.65 -2.24
N PRO A 21 -17.24 20.62 -1.41
CA PRO A 21 -17.09 20.54 0.05
C PRO A 21 -16.43 19.23 0.55
N LYS A 22 -16.43 18.16 -0.26
CA LYS A 22 -15.81 16.87 0.09
C LYS A 22 -14.38 16.70 -0.43
N THR A 23 -13.80 17.70 -1.10
CA THR A 23 -12.43 17.59 -1.60
C THR A 23 -11.44 17.70 -0.44
N PRO A 24 -10.53 16.72 -0.27
CA PRO A 24 -9.51 16.77 0.78
C PRO A 24 -8.51 17.89 0.50
N ARG A 25 -8.12 18.64 1.54
CA ARG A 25 -7.06 19.65 1.44
C ARG A 25 -5.67 19.06 1.39
N GLN A 26 -5.52 17.83 1.87
CA GLN A 26 -4.27 17.09 1.91
C GLN A 26 -4.49 15.64 1.51
N VAL A 27 -3.58 15.12 0.71
CA VAL A 27 -3.59 13.74 0.22
C VAL A 27 -2.16 13.19 0.24
N LEU A 28 -2.06 11.87 0.24
CA LEU A 28 -0.80 11.17 0.10
C LEU A 28 -0.73 10.58 -1.31
N LEU A 29 0.21 11.07 -2.10
CA LEU A 29 0.58 10.49 -3.39
C LEU A 29 1.56 9.37 -3.15
N ARG A 30 1.23 8.17 -3.62
CA ARG A 30 2.08 7.00 -3.56
C ARG A 30 2.39 6.53 -4.97
N ILE A 31 3.68 6.48 -5.30
CA ILE A 31 4.18 5.99 -6.58
C ILE A 31 4.71 4.57 -6.39
N TYR A 32 4.31 3.65 -7.26
CA TYR A 32 4.77 2.26 -7.26
C TYR A 32 6.22 2.17 -7.75
N GLY A 33 6.99 1.24 -7.18
CA GLY A 33 8.36 0.97 -7.64
C GLY A 33 8.39 0.18 -8.96
N PRO A 34 9.57 0.05 -9.59
CA PRO A 34 9.75 -0.57 -10.91
C PRO A 34 9.40 -2.07 -10.95
N LEU A 35 9.18 -2.70 -9.80
CA LEU A 35 8.85 -4.12 -9.71
C LEU A 35 7.35 -4.40 -9.88
N GLN A 36 6.52 -3.36 -10.00
CA GLN A 36 5.07 -3.45 -10.04
C GLN A 36 4.52 -3.16 -11.44
N GLU A 37 4.81 -4.06 -12.38
CA GLU A 37 4.47 -3.93 -13.81
C GLU A 37 3.23 -4.73 -14.23
N ASP A 38 2.82 -5.72 -13.43
CA ASP A 38 1.70 -6.62 -13.79
C ASP A 38 0.35 -6.00 -13.42
N LEU A 39 -0.48 -5.74 -14.43
CA LEU A 39 -1.82 -5.16 -14.28
C LEU A 39 -2.71 -5.99 -13.34
N ASN A 40 -2.59 -7.33 -13.37
CA ASN A 40 -3.39 -8.20 -12.50
C ASN A 40 -3.00 -8.02 -11.03
N ASP A 41 -1.72 -7.82 -10.74
CA ASP A 41 -1.23 -7.55 -9.39
C ASP A 41 -1.72 -6.19 -8.90
N ILE A 42 -1.74 -5.18 -9.77
CA ILE A 42 -2.31 -3.85 -9.46
C ILE A 42 -3.80 -3.95 -9.14
N VAL A 43 -4.59 -4.64 -9.97
CA VAL A 43 -6.04 -4.79 -9.75
C VAL A 43 -6.32 -5.50 -8.43
N ARG A 44 -5.58 -6.56 -8.11
CA ARG A 44 -5.72 -7.29 -6.83
C ARG A 44 -5.34 -6.42 -5.63
N GLU A 45 -4.26 -5.65 -5.73
CA GLU A 45 -3.86 -4.72 -4.67
C GLU A 45 -4.93 -3.65 -4.45
N VAL A 46 -5.43 -3.04 -5.53
CA VAL A 46 -6.46 -2.01 -5.45
C VAL A 46 -7.76 -2.55 -4.85
N ALA A 47 -8.18 -3.75 -5.25
CA ALA A 47 -9.36 -4.40 -4.67
C ALA A 47 -9.19 -4.65 -3.17
N THR A 48 -8.01 -5.14 -2.75
CA THR A 48 -7.68 -5.34 -1.34
C THR A 48 -7.65 -4.01 -0.58
N PHE A 49 -7.06 -2.97 -1.16
CA PHE A 49 -6.96 -1.65 -0.56
C PHE A 49 -8.34 -1.01 -0.36
N LEU A 50 -9.18 -1.01 -1.39
CA LEU A 50 -10.56 -0.52 -1.31
C LEU A 50 -11.34 -1.25 -0.23
N LEU A 51 -11.25 -2.58 -0.19
CA LEU A 51 -11.93 -3.40 0.79
C LEU A 51 -11.54 -3.07 2.24
N LEU A 52 -10.27 -2.75 2.48
CA LEU A 52 -9.79 -2.31 3.80
C LEU A 52 -10.23 -0.88 4.11
N ALA A 53 -10.23 0.02 3.12
CA ALA A 53 -10.68 1.40 3.26
C ALA A 53 -12.18 1.47 3.61
N GLU A 54 -13.03 0.69 2.94
CA GLU A 54 -14.48 0.61 3.21
C GLU A 54 -14.77 0.10 4.63
N ARG A 55 -13.92 -0.77 5.17
CA ARG A 55 -14.00 -1.24 6.56
C ARG A 55 -13.35 -0.31 7.59
N LYS A 56 -12.84 0.86 7.17
CA LYS A 56 -12.10 1.81 8.02
C LYS A 56 -10.83 1.20 8.64
N LEU A 57 -10.23 0.23 7.96
CA LEU A 57 -8.98 -0.44 8.35
C LEU A 57 -7.78 0.04 7.51
N GLY A 58 -8.01 1.03 6.65
CA GLY A 58 -7.00 1.69 5.86
C GLY A 58 -7.42 3.13 5.52
N PRO A 59 -6.48 3.93 4.99
CA PRO A 59 -6.79 5.26 4.49
C PRO A 59 -7.78 5.18 3.32
N LYS A 60 -8.63 6.21 3.18
CA LYS A 60 -9.53 6.29 2.00
C LYS A 60 -8.74 6.33 0.71
N LEU A 61 -9.25 5.69 -0.34
CA LEU A 61 -8.73 5.78 -1.69
C LEU A 61 -9.43 6.91 -2.44
N TYR A 62 -8.66 7.86 -2.98
CA TYR A 62 -9.19 8.94 -3.81
C TYR A 62 -9.04 8.67 -5.32
N GLY A 63 -8.06 7.86 -5.71
CA GLY A 63 -7.88 7.50 -7.11
C GLY A 63 -6.67 6.59 -7.33
N VAL A 64 -6.70 5.86 -8.45
CA VAL A 64 -5.62 4.98 -8.91
C VAL A 64 -5.25 5.38 -10.33
N PHE A 65 -3.96 5.31 -10.64
CA PHE A 65 -3.40 5.54 -11.97
C PHE A 65 -2.27 4.54 -12.21
N PRO A 66 -1.82 4.32 -13.46
CA PRO A 66 -0.89 3.23 -13.80
C PRO A 66 0.36 3.13 -12.90
N ASN A 67 0.88 4.26 -12.42
CA ASN A 67 2.11 4.32 -11.63
C ASN A 67 1.89 4.60 -10.14
N GLY A 68 0.66 4.54 -9.64
CA GLY A 68 0.41 4.89 -8.25
C GLY A 68 -1.04 5.09 -7.85
N ARG A 69 -1.20 5.70 -6.68
CA ARG A 69 -2.51 6.05 -6.13
C ARG A 69 -2.47 7.31 -5.27
N LEU A 70 -3.64 7.90 -5.09
CA LEU A 70 -3.91 8.95 -4.12
C LEU A 70 -4.70 8.37 -2.97
N GLU A 71 -4.15 8.45 -1.77
CA GLU A 71 -4.77 7.97 -0.53
C GLU A 71 -4.94 9.11 0.50
N GLU A 72 -5.79 8.89 1.49
CA GLU A 72 -5.94 9.78 2.63
C GLU A 72 -4.61 9.96 3.37
N PHE A 73 -4.24 11.21 3.61
CA PHE A 73 -3.09 11.53 4.45
C PHE A 73 -3.50 11.39 5.93
N ILE A 74 -2.89 10.44 6.63
CA ILE A 74 -3.09 10.24 8.07
C ILE A 74 -1.93 10.92 8.83
N PRO A 75 -2.18 12.00 9.59
CA PRO A 75 -1.17 12.62 10.42
C PRO A 75 -0.72 11.64 11.51
N SER A 76 0.46 11.06 11.32
CA SER A 76 0.98 10.02 12.20
C SER A 76 2.50 9.97 12.14
N ARG A 77 3.09 9.30 13.13
CA ARG A 77 4.51 8.91 13.11
C ARG A 77 4.61 7.39 13.03
N THR A 78 5.62 6.90 12.33
CA THR A 78 5.97 5.48 12.38
C THR A 78 6.48 5.11 13.79
N LEU A 79 6.21 3.88 14.22
CA LEU A 79 6.83 3.34 15.43
C LEU A 79 8.34 3.17 15.21
N LEU A 80 9.10 3.52 16.23
CA LEU A 80 10.54 3.30 16.32
C LEU A 80 10.80 2.05 17.16
N SER A 81 12.02 1.51 17.08
CA SER A 81 12.42 0.32 17.84
C SER A 81 12.14 0.41 19.34
N LYS A 82 12.29 1.61 19.91
CA LYS A 82 12.01 1.90 21.33
C LYS A 82 10.53 1.84 21.71
N ASP A 83 9.61 2.04 20.76
CA ASP A 83 8.17 2.08 21.02
C ASP A 83 7.56 0.68 21.16
N TYR A 84 8.19 -0.36 20.57
CA TYR A 84 7.55 -1.68 20.41
C TYR A 84 7.13 -2.33 21.72
N LYS A 85 7.97 -2.29 22.76
CA LYS A 85 7.68 -2.95 24.04
C LYS A 85 6.35 -2.49 24.65
N VAL A 86 6.08 -1.19 24.57
CA VAL A 86 4.85 -0.59 25.11
C VAL A 86 3.67 -0.81 24.15
N MET A 87 3.95 -0.90 22.84
CA MET A 87 2.93 -1.03 21.80
C MET A 87 2.49 -2.46 21.51
N TYR A 88 3.20 -3.50 21.97
CA TYR A 88 2.86 -4.90 21.67
C TYR A 88 1.39 -5.27 21.92
N PRO A 89 0.76 -4.89 23.05
CA PRO A 89 -0.65 -5.24 23.27
C PRO A 89 -1.58 -4.59 22.24
N ALA A 90 -1.29 -3.35 21.84
CA ALA A 90 -2.07 -2.66 20.81
C ALA A 90 -1.86 -3.29 19.43
N ILE A 91 -0.61 -3.62 19.07
CA ILE A 91 -0.28 -4.31 17.82
C ILE A 91 -0.99 -5.67 17.75
N ALA A 92 -0.93 -6.46 18.83
CA ALA A 92 -1.58 -7.77 18.89
C ALA A 92 -3.10 -7.67 18.71
N ARG A 93 -3.76 -6.67 19.32
CA ARG A 93 -5.20 -6.43 19.13
C ARG A 93 -5.54 -6.05 17.70
N GLU A 94 -4.77 -5.17 17.07
CA GLU A 94 -5.02 -4.79 15.67
C GLU A 94 -4.75 -5.96 14.71
N MET A 95 -3.71 -6.76 14.96
CA MET A 95 -3.45 -7.99 14.20
C MET A 95 -4.58 -9.01 14.34
N ALA A 96 -5.13 -9.20 15.54
CA ALA A 96 -6.26 -10.09 15.77
C ALA A 96 -7.51 -9.63 15.01
N LYS A 97 -7.83 -8.33 15.05
CA LYS A 97 -8.92 -7.74 14.25
C LYS A 97 -8.70 -8.00 12.76
N PHE A 98 -7.49 -7.77 12.26
CA PHE A 98 -7.16 -7.97 10.85
C PHE A 98 -7.29 -9.45 10.43
N HIS A 99 -6.83 -10.38 11.27
CA HIS A 99 -6.96 -11.82 11.00
C HIS A 99 -8.40 -12.33 11.06
N SER A 100 -9.28 -11.68 11.83
CA SER A 100 -10.71 -12.00 11.87
C SER A 100 -11.52 -11.47 10.69
N LEU A 101 -10.90 -10.72 9.77
CA LEU A 101 -11.63 -10.16 8.64
C LEU A 101 -12.07 -11.23 7.65
N ASP A 102 -13.38 -11.30 7.46
CA ASP A 102 -13.96 -12.03 6.33
C ASP A 102 -13.92 -11.15 5.07
N VAL A 103 -13.02 -11.52 4.16
CA VAL A 103 -12.70 -10.74 2.96
C VAL A 103 -12.73 -11.68 1.76
N PRO A 104 -13.39 -11.31 0.64
CA PRO A 104 -13.46 -12.12 -0.58
C PRO A 104 -12.13 -12.08 -1.35
N VAL A 105 -11.07 -12.57 -0.72
CA VAL A 105 -9.74 -12.74 -1.30
C VAL A 105 -9.39 -14.21 -1.31
N ARG A 106 -8.53 -14.62 -2.24
CA ARG A 106 -7.99 -15.98 -2.28
C ARG A 106 -7.33 -16.31 -0.93
N LYS A 107 -7.77 -17.40 -0.28
CA LYS A 107 -7.27 -17.86 1.03
C LYS A 107 -6.22 -18.97 0.94
N ILE A 108 -5.70 -19.23 -0.26
CA ILE A 108 -4.65 -20.23 -0.48
C ILE A 108 -3.31 -19.60 -0.05
N PRO A 109 -2.53 -20.23 0.85
CA PRO A 109 -1.28 -19.67 1.37
C PRO A 109 -0.10 -19.89 0.40
N ASP A 110 -0.30 -19.61 -0.89
CA ASP A 110 0.70 -19.79 -1.95
C ASP A 110 1.45 -18.50 -2.32
N LEU A 111 1.05 -17.36 -1.75
CA LEU A 111 1.64 -16.04 -2.03
C LEU A 111 3.17 -16.05 -1.97
N TRP A 112 3.76 -16.56 -0.89
CA TRP A 112 5.22 -16.59 -0.74
C TRP A 112 5.89 -17.41 -1.84
N THR A 113 5.34 -18.58 -2.17
CA THR A 113 5.89 -19.42 -3.24
C THR A 113 5.78 -18.74 -4.60
N ALA A 114 4.65 -18.09 -4.89
CA ALA A 114 4.42 -17.36 -6.14
C ALA A 114 5.36 -16.16 -6.27
N VAL A 115 5.49 -15.36 -5.21
CA VAL A 115 6.37 -14.19 -5.15
C VAL A 115 7.83 -14.60 -5.28
N MET A 116 8.30 -15.57 -4.51
CA MET A 116 9.69 -16.05 -4.56
C MET A 116 10.04 -16.61 -5.94
N LYS A 117 9.16 -17.42 -6.54
CA LYS A 117 9.34 -17.89 -7.92
C LYS A 117 9.47 -16.70 -8.88
N LYS A 118 8.53 -15.75 -8.86
CA LYS A 118 8.57 -14.56 -9.73
C LYS A 118 9.89 -13.82 -9.62
N TYR A 119 10.39 -13.57 -8.41
CA TYR A 119 11.66 -12.86 -8.19
C TYR A 119 12.89 -13.67 -8.64
N ILE A 120 12.95 -14.96 -8.34
CA ILE A 120 14.07 -15.81 -8.76
C ILE A 120 14.12 -15.89 -10.28
N PHE A 121 13.00 -16.18 -10.95
CA PHE A 121 12.95 -16.30 -12.41
C PHE A 121 13.28 -14.97 -13.13
N LYS A 122 12.80 -13.82 -12.63
CA LYS A 122 13.15 -12.50 -13.22
C LYS A 122 14.66 -12.21 -13.14
N ASN A 123 15.31 -12.58 -12.03
CA ASN A 123 16.76 -12.39 -11.85
C ASN A 123 17.59 -13.38 -12.67
N THR A 124 17.15 -14.63 -12.82
CA THR A 124 17.86 -15.62 -13.65
C THR A 124 17.83 -15.26 -15.14
N ILE A 125 16.70 -14.74 -15.65
CA ILE A 125 16.59 -14.26 -17.05
C ILE A 125 17.47 -13.03 -17.27
N CYS A 126 17.58 -12.14 -16.28
CA CYS A 126 18.45 -10.96 -16.35
C CYS A 126 19.93 -11.34 -16.42
N LEU A 127 20.36 -12.40 -15.72
CA LEU A 127 21.73 -12.92 -15.80
C LEU A 127 22.07 -13.55 -17.16
N ILE A 128 21.11 -14.21 -17.82
CA ILE A 128 21.32 -14.79 -19.16
C ILE A 128 21.46 -13.70 -20.23
N ASN A 129 20.68 -12.61 -20.13
CA ASN A 129 20.74 -11.48 -21.07
C ASN A 129 21.94 -10.53 -20.86
N VAL A 130 22.77 -10.73 -19.83
CA VAL A 130 24.02 -10.00 -19.62
C VAL A 130 25.23 -10.85 -20.04
N LEU A 131 25.03 -12.15 -20.29
CA LEU A 131 26.07 -13.10 -20.69
C LEU A 131 26.01 -13.48 -22.19
N TYR A 132 25.18 -12.80 -22.98
CA TYR A 132 25.13 -12.87 -24.45
C TYR A 132 25.03 -11.48 -25.07
#